data_AF-X1KNP2-F1
#
_entry.id   AF-X1KNP2-F1
#
_cell.length_a   1.000
_cell.length_b   1.000
_cell.length_c   1.000
_cell.angle_alpha   90.00
_cell.angle_beta   90.00
_cell.angle_gamma   90.00
#
_symmetry.space_group_name_H-M   'P 1'
#
loop_
_entity.id
_entity.type
_entity.pdbx_description
1 polymer ?
#
loop_
_entity_poly.entity_id
_entity_poly.type
_entity_poly.pdbx_seq_one_letter_code
_entity_poly.pdbx_strand_id
1 'polypeptide(L)'
;NLPGFFSYTPTPVEYTLENPVAKDVIDAAQGAEITVRTVWEKLSSQDPSGNGMMEEALVKMYTDVLTPEEAAVLVQEALETWYEPFME
;
A
#
# COMPACT_ATOMS: atom_id res chain seq x y z
N ASN A 1 -2.30 -19.02 7.05
CA ASN A 1 -3.17 -17.83 7.01
C ASN A 1 -2.54 -16.73 7.83
N LEU A 2 -1.83 -15.81 7.18
CA LEU A 2 -1.27 -14.63 7.84
C LEU A 2 -2.40 -13.65 8.18
N PRO A 3 -2.57 -13.25 9.45
CA PRO A 3 -3.63 -12.34 9.86
C PRO A 3 -3.15 -10.89 9.62
N GLY A 4 -3.32 -10.41 8.40
CA GLY A 4 -3.07 -9.02 8.04
C GLY A 4 -4.39 -8.25 7.94
N PHE A 5 -4.67 -7.39 8.93
CA PHE A 5 -5.63 -6.27 8.85
C PHE A 5 -7.14 -6.57 8.75
N PHE A 6 -7.66 -7.42 9.64
CA PHE A 6 -9.05 -7.26 10.08
C PHE A 6 -9.04 -6.92 11.57
N SER A 7 -9.87 -5.97 12.02
CA SER A 7 -10.02 -5.73 13.46
C SER A 7 -10.52 -7.04 14.09
N TYR A 8 -9.74 -7.61 15.01
CA TYR A 8 -9.95 -8.93 15.61
C TYR A 8 -11.11 -8.98 16.60
N THR A 9 -12.08 -8.08 16.46
CA THR A 9 -13.17 -7.90 17.41
C THR A 9 -14.48 -8.20 16.71
N PRO A 10 -15.12 -9.35 17.01
CA PRO A 10 -16.43 -9.72 16.44
C PRO A 10 -17.56 -8.77 16.88
N THR A 11 -17.27 -7.87 17.82
CA THR A 11 -18.16 -6.83 18.33
C THR A 11 -17.53 -5.47 18.00
N PRO A 12 -18.31 -4.46 17.57
CA PRO A 12 -17.80 -3.10 17.48
C PRO A 12 -17.12 -2.73 18.80
N VAL A 13 -15.83 -2.40 18.74
CA VAL A 13 -15.14 -1.86 19.90
C VAL A 13 -15.61 -0.44 20.04
N GLU A 14 -16.33 -0.15 21.11
CA GLU A 14 -16.55 1.23 21.54
C GLU A 14 -15.21 1.77 22.04
N TYR A 15 -14.62 2.70 21.30
CA TYR A 15 -13.39 3.38 21.69
C TYR A 15 -13.66 4.88 21.79
N THR A 16 -13.18 5.50 22.87
CA THR A 16 -13.19 6.95 23.03
C THR A 16 -11.86 7.51 22.56
N LEU A 17 -11.87 8.39 21.56
CA LEU A 17 -10.69 9.14 21.12
C LEU A 17 -10.62 10.45 21.90
N GLU A 18 -9.68 10.54 22.85
CA GLU A 18 -9.44 11.77 23.61
C GLU A 18 -8.55 12.77 22.87
N ASN A 19 -7.68 12.27 21.99
CA ASN A 19 -6.77 13.12 21.22
C ASN A 19 -7.52 13.73 20.01
N PRO A 20 -7.58 15.07 19.88
CA PRO A 20 -8.33 15.73 18.82
C PRO A 20 -7.77 15.41 17.43
N VAL A 21 -6.45 15.28 17.29
CA VAL A 21 -5.82 14.92 16.00
C VAL A 21 -6.14 13.48 15.62
N ALA A 22 -6.14 12.56 16.59
CA ALA A 22 -6.53 11.18 16.34
C ALA A 22 -8.00 11.10 15.88
N LYS A 23 -8.87 11.93 16.47
CA LYS A 23 -10.26 12.07 16.05
C LYS A 23 -10.37 12.60 14.61
N ASP A 24 -9.63 13.64 14.26
CA ASP A 24 -9.65 14.23 12.91
C ASP A 24 -9.25 13.21 11.83
N VAL A 25 -8.26 12.36 12.10
CA VAL A 25 -7.81 11.31 11.17
C VAL A 25 -8.92 10.27 10.92
N ILE A 26 -9.63 9.85 11.97
CA ILE A 26 -10.73 8.88 11.83
C ILE A 26 -11.95 9.51 11.17
N ASP A 27 -12.30 10.73 11.56
CA ASP A 27 -13.42 11.47 10.97
C ASP A 27 -13.22 11.70 9.47
N ALA A 28 -11.98 11.98 9.03
CA ALA A 28 -11.65 12.13 7.60
C ALA A 28 -11.88 10.85 6.77
N ALA A 29 -11.83 9.67 7.40
CA ALA A 29 -12.08 8.39 6.76
C ALA A 29 -13.56 7.95 6.83
N GLN A 30 -14.40 8.66 7.60
CA GLN A 30 -15.81 8.30 7.73
C GLN A 30 -16.55 8.47 6.39
N GLY A 31 -17.31 7.45 6.00
CA GLY A 31 -18.06 7.44 4.74
C GLY A 31 -17.21 7.17 3.50
N ALA A 32 -15.92 6.92 3.65
CA ALA A 32 -15.08 6.49 2.54
C ALA A 32 -15.52 5.10 2.04
N GLU A 33 -15.53 4.93 0.72
CA GLU A 33 -15.72 3.62 0.11
C GLU A 33 -14.44 2.79 0.34
N ILE A 34 -14.55 1.78 1.19
CA ILE A 34 -13.41 0.91 1.52
C ILE A 34 -13.13 0.03 0.29
N THR A 35 -12.09 0.36 -0.46
CA THR A 35 -11.57 -0.52 -1.49
C THR A 35 -10.62 -1.53 -0.86
N VAL A 36 -10.91 -2.83 -1.07
CA VAL A 36 -10.00 -3.89 -0.62
C VAL A 36 -8.73 -3.78 -1.45
N ARG A 37 -7.59 -3.53 -0.80
CA ARG A 37 -6.28 -3.52 -1.46
C ARG A 37 -5.77 -4.96 -1.64
N THR A 38 -6.46 -5.74 -2.46
CA THR A 38 -6.11 -7.15 -2.77
C THR A 38 -4.76 -7.30 -3.48
N VAL A 39 -4.25 -6.22 -4.08
CA VAL A 39 -2.97 -6.22 -4.80
C VAL A 39 -1.75 -6.34 -3.88
N TRP A 40 -1.86 -5.93 -2.60
CA TRP A 40 -0.72 -5.93 -1.69
C TRP A 40 -0.18 -7.31 -1.38
N GLU A 41 -1.05 -8.31 -1.25
CA GLU A 41 -0.62 -9.70 -1.02
C GLU A 41 0.29 -10.17 -2.17
N LYS A 42 -0.10 -9.87 -3.41
CA LYS A 42 0.69 -10.20 -4.60
C LYS A 42 1.97 -9.37 -4.66
N LEU A 43 1.90 -8.05 -4.52
CA LEU A 43 3.07 -7.17 -4.57
C LEU A 43 4.09 -7.49 -3.45
N SER A 44 3.66 -8.08 -2.35
CA SER A 44 4.55 -8.48 -1.25
C SER A 44 5.15 -9.88 -1.43
N SER A 45 4.79 -10.65 -2.47
CA SER A 45 5.08 -12.09 -2.52
C SER A 45 6.50 -12.46 -2.98
N GLN A 46 7.25 -11.49 -3.50
CA GLN A 46 8.57 -11.71 -4.13
C GLN A 46 9.70 -11.09 -3.31
N ASP A 47 10.95 -11.38 -3.69
CA ASP A 47 12.15 -10.79 -3.09
C ASP A 47 13.14 -10.30 -4.20
N PRO A 48 13.45 -8.99 -4.27
CA PRO A 48 12.84 -7.90 -3.50
C PRO A 48 11.33 -7.84 -3.74
N SER A 49 10.56 -7.37 -2.77
CA SER A 49 9.10 -7.26 -2.96
C SER A 49 8.75 -6.07 -3.86
N GLY A 50 7.63 -6.16 -4.59
CA GLY A 50 7.07 -5.02 -5.31
C GLY A 50 6.80 -3.81 -4.43
N ASN A 51 6.50 -4.02 -3.14
CA ASN A 51 6.40 -2.93 -2.16
C ASN A 51 7.73 -2.22 -1.95
N GLY A 52 8.81 -3.00 -1.78
CA GLY A 52 10.16 -2.48 -1.62
C GLY A 52 10.60 -1.70 -2.84
N MET A 53 10.27 -2.18 -4.04
CA MET A 53 10.58 -1.47 -5.29
C MET A 53 9.80 -0.15 -5.42
N MET A 54 8.51 -0.15 -5.05
CA MET A 54 7.73 1.08 -5.02
C MET A 54 8.29 2.09 -4.00
N GLU A 55 8.68 1.62 -2.81
CA GLU A 55 9.28 2.48 -1.79
C GLU A 55 10.60 3.10 -2.30
N GLU A 56 11.48 2.30 -2.88
CA GLU A 56 12.74 2.78 -3.46
C GLU A 56 12.49 3.82 -4.56
N ALA A 57 11.57 3.53 -5.49
CA ALA A 57 11.22 4.44 -6.58
C ALA A 57 10.69 5.78 -6.06
N LEU A 58 9.78 5.74 -5.08
CA LEU A 58 9.18 6.94 -4.49
C LEU A 58 10.22 7.77 -3.73
N VAL A 59 11.09 7.15 -2.94
CA VAL A 59 12.16 7.87 -2.22
C VAL A 59 13.09 8.55 -3.21
N LYS A 60 13.51 7.87 -4.27
CA LYS A 60 14.37 8.44 -5.31
C LYS A 60 13.69 9.57 -6.08
N MET A 61 12.40 9.44 -6.37
CA MET A 61 11.62 10.50 -7.02
C MET A 61 11.49 11.74 -6.13
N TYR A 62 11.13 11.58 -4.85
CA TYR A 62 10.99 12.70 -3.92
C TYR A 62 12.31 13.39 -3.55
N THR A 63 13.45 12.75 -3.85
CA THR A 63 14.78 13.30 -3.63
C THR A 63 15.44 13.78 -4.91
N ASP A 64 14.66 13.97 -5.99
CA ASP A 64 15.09 14.44 -7.31
C ASP A 64 16.18 13.56 -7.97
N VAL A 65 16.32 12.32 -7.53
CA VAL A 65 17.26 11.34 -8.12
C VAL A 65 16.67 10.71 -9.39
N LEU A 66 15.35 10.49 -9.40
CA LEU A 66 14.62 9.99 -10.56
C LEU A 66 13.49 10.96 -10.92
N THR A 67 13.23 11.08 -12.21
CA THR A 67 11.97 11.65 -12.70
C THR A 67 10.80 10.71 -12.40
N PRO A 68 9.54 11.20 -12.43
CA PRO A 68 8.37 10.34 -12.31
C PRO A 68 8.34 9.20 -13.33
N GLU A 69 8.76 9.47 -14.57
CA GLU A 69 8.84 8.48 -15.64
C GLU A 69 9.88 7.40 -15.33
N GLU A 70 11.09 7.77 -14.89
CA GLU A 70 12.14 6.81 -14.54
C GLU A 70 11.76 5.98 -13.30
N ALA A 71 11.10 6.58 -12.32
CA ALA A 71 10.59 5.87 -11.14
C ALA A 71 9.53 4.83 -11.54
N ALA A 72 8.63 5.17 -12.48
CA ALA A 72 7.63 4.23 -12.99
C ALA A 72 8.29 3.07 -13.76
N VAL A 73 9.29 3.35 -14.59
CA VAL A 73 10.07 2.32 -15.31
C VAL A 73 10.75 1.36 -14.33
N LEU A 74 11.38 1.88 -13.27
CA LEU A 74 12.06 1.04 -12.27
C LEU A 74 11.10 0.02 -11.61
N VAL A 75 9.87 0.45 -11.28
CA VAL A 75 8.87 -0.46 -10.71
C VAL A 75 8.39 -1.47 -11.75
N GLN A 76 8.15 -1.01 -12.99
CA GLN A 76 7.68 -1.87 -14.08
C GLN A 76 8.69 -2.97 -14.43
N GLU A 77 9.97 -2.62 -14.57
CA GLU A 77 11.04 -3.59 -14.85
C GLU A 77 11.13 -4.66 -13.75
N ALA A 78 10.96 -4.27 -12.48
CA ALA A 78 10.94 -5.23 -11.39
C ALA A 78 9.73 -6.16 -11.47
N LEU A 79 8.54 -5.63 -11.74
CA LEU A 79 7.32 -6.45 -11.90
C LEU A 79 7.44 -7.46 -13.03
N GLU A 80 8.05 -7.07 -14.16
CA GLU A 80 8.29 -7.96 -15.31
C GLU A 80 9.23 -9.12 -14.99
N THR A 81 10.08 -9.01 -13.96
CA THR A 81 10.91 -10.15 -13.52
C THR A 81 10.11 -11.24 -12.81
N TRP A 82 8.94 -10.91 -12.25
CA TRP A 82 8.14 -11.82 -11.44
C TRP A 82 6.81 -12.23 -12.09
N TYR A 83 6.26 -11.35 -12.92
CA TYR A 83 4.96 -11.49 -13.51
C TYR A 83 5.06 -11.28 -14.99
N GLU A 84 4.67 -12.31 -15.74
CA GLU A 84 4.46 -12.17 -17.18
C GLU A 84 3.38 -11.10 -17.44
N PRO A 85 3.50 -10.35 -18.55
CA PRO A 85 2.45 -9.44 -18.97
C PRO A 85 1.11 -10.16 -18.98
N PHE A 86 0.07 -9.48 -18.51
CA PHE A 86 -1.28 -10.02 -18.59
C PHE A 86 -1.63 -10.21 -20.08
N MET A 87 -1.60 -11.46 -20.53
CA MET A 87 -1.97 -11.84 -21.88
C MET A 87 -3.50 -11.98 -21.92
N GLU A 88 -4.18 -11.18 -22.75
CA GLU A 88 -5.61 -11.34 -23.05
C GLU A 88 -5.93 -12.66 -23.75
#